data_AF-T1AMZ2-F1
#
_entry.id   AF-T1AMZ2-F1
#
_cell.length_a   1.000
_cell.length_b   1.000
_cell.length_c   1.000
_cell.angle_alpha   90.00
_cell.angle_beta   90.00
_cell.angle_gamma   90.00
#
_symmetry.space_group_name_H-M   'P 1'
#
loop_
_entity.id
_entity.type
_entity.pdbx_description
1 polymer ?
#
loop_
_entity_poly.entity_id
_entity_poly.type
_entity_poly.pdbx_seq_one_letter_code
_entity_poly.pdbx_strand_id
1 'polypeptide(L)'
;MFYASGGSFNLVGNPMNESISFTQFTYTVTFKESNLLKGTKWSVIFNGKEQNSTSSVILFAATNGTYSYSILSVNGYTVSTPTGTTKVNGSNVVVTIPFSANKISQNNPSYLEYVIIVSIIAISAFVIIMVNYRRRR
;
A
#
# COMPACT_ATOMS: atom_id res chain seq x y z
N MET A 1 5.48 4.82 28.23
CA MET A 1 5.22 4.73 29.68
C MET A 1 5.94 3.49 30.16
N PHE A 2 6.77 3.61 31.19
CA PHE A 2 7.49 2.47 31.79
C PHE A 2 6.84 2.18 33.13
N TYR A 3 6.65 0.90 33.45
CA TYR A 3 6.19 0.48 34.77
C TYR A 3 7.24 -0.46 35.36
N ALA A 4 7.52 -0.30 36.65
CA ALA A 4 8.27 -1.29 37.42
C ALA A 4 7.27 -2.24 38.06
N SER A 5 7.58 -3.53 38.11
CA SER A 5 6.88 -4.44 39.02
C SER A 5 7.22 -3.97 40.44
N GLY A 6 6.24 -3.45 41.17
CA GLY A 6 6.47 -2.94 42.53
C GLY A 6 7.12 -3.99 43.44
N GLY A 7 7.80 -3.54 44.49
CA GLY A 7 8.42 -4.40 45.50
C GLY A 7 8.66 -3.65 46.80
N SER A 8 8.80 -4.38 47.90
CA SER A 8 9.15 -3.85 49.23
C SER A 8 10.40 -4.55 49.73
N PHE A 9 11.39 -3.81 50.21
CA PHE A 9 12.58 -4.36 50.84
C PHE A 9 12.67 -3.92 52.31
N ASN A 10 13.05 -4.84 53.19
CA ASN A 10 13.34 -4.55 54.60
C ASN A 10 14.86 -4.36 54.75
N LEU A 11 15.30 -3.16 55.13
CA LEU A 11 16.72 -2.87 55.29
C LEU A 11 17.15 -3.14 56.74
N VAL A 12 17.93 -4.21 56.97
CA VAL A 12 18.58 -4.50 58.27
C VAL A 12 20.08 -4.31 58.11
N GLY A 13 20.57 -3.08 58.34
CA GLY A 13 21.96 -2.77 58.69
C GLY A 13 23.08 -2.94 57.64
N ASN A 14 22.86 -3.63 56.51
CA ASN A 14 23.86 -3.82 55.46
C ASN A 14 23.46 -3.16 54.13
N PRO A 15 24.40 -2.61 53.34
CA PRO A 15 24.09 -2.09 52.01
C PRO A 15 23.60 -3.21 51.09
N MET A 16 22.40 -3.04 50.53
CA MET A 16 21.75 -3.99 49.63
C MET A 16 21.55 -3.33 48.26
N ASN A 17 21.98 -4.00 47.20
CA ASN A 17 21.75 -3.57 45.82
C ASN A 17 20.59 -4.37 45.24
N GLU A 18 19.47 -3.71 44.95
CA GLU A 18 18.30 -4.30 44.29
C GLU A 18 18.19 -3.79 42.85
N SER A 19 17.89 -4.69 41.92
CA SER A 19 17.77 -4.35 40.50
C SER A 19 16.30 -4.17 40.12
N ILE A 20 15.92 -2.96 39.72
CA ILE A 20 14.56 -2.66 39.24
C ILE A 20 14.54 -2.79 37.72
N SER A 21 13.69 -3.68 37.20
CA SER A 21 13.45 -3.83 35.76
C SER A 21 12.23 -3.01 35.32
N PHE A 22 12.40 -2.20 34.28
CA PHE A 22 11.32 -1.42 33.65
C PHE A 22 10.94 -2.05 32.31
N THR A 23 9.65 -2.29 32.09
CA THR A 23 9.14 -2.70 30.78
C THR A 23 8.39 -1.55 30.11
N GLN A 24 8.61 -1.39 28.82
CA GLN A 24 7.96 -0.37 28.02
C GLN A 24 6.55 -0.84 27.65
N PHE A 25 5.53 -0.06 28.03
CA PHE A 25 4.16 -0.33 27.60
C PHE A 25 3.91 0.24 26.20
N THR A 26 3.47 -0.62 25.29
CA THR A 26 3.18 -0.28 23.89
C THR A 26 1.74 -0.59 23.51
N TYR A 27 1.21 0.18 22.57
CA TYR A 27 -0.09 0.00 21.93
C TYR A 27 0.09 -0.52 20.51
N THR A 28 -0.90 -1.26 20.03
CA THR A 28 -0.92 -1.77 18.66
C THR A 28 -1.43 -0.70 17.71
N VAL A 29 -0.66 -0.42 16.66
CA VAL A 29 -1.08 0.39 15.51
C VAL A 29 -1.34 -0.57 14.35
N THR A 30 -2.59 -0.65 13.93
CA THR A 30 -3.05 -1.53 12.86
C THR A 30 -3.26 -0.73 11.59
N PHE A 31 -2.46 -0.99 10.57
CA PHE A 31 -2.76 -0.55 9.21
C PHE A 31 -3.62 -1.61 8.54
N LYS A 32 -4.74 -1.18 7.97
CA LYS A 32 -5.68 -2.05 7.26
C LYS A 32 -5.79 -1.59 5.81
N GLU A 33 -5.40 -2.43 4.86
CA GLU A 33 -5.69 -2.15 3.46
C GLU A 33 -7.17 -2.38 3.15
N SER A 34 -7.67 -1.67 2.14
CA SER A 34 -8.94 -1.96 1.52
C SER A 34 -8.82 -1.83 0.01
N ASN A 35 -9.57 -2.68 -0.70
CA ASN A 35 -9.62 -2.79 -2.16
C ASN A 35 -8.33 -3.27 -2.83
N LEU A 36 -7.38 -3.83 -2.07
CA LEU A 36 -6.27 -4.57 -2.65
C LEU A 36 -6.71 -6.01 -2.95
N LEU A 37 -6.31 -6.56 -4.10
CA LEU A 37 -6.56 -7.97 -4.39
C LEU A 37 -5.84 -8.85 -3.34
N LYS A 38 -6.54 -9.88 -2.83
CA LYS A 38 -6.01 -10.80 -1.83
C LYS A 38 -4.67 -11.40 -2.26
N GLY A 39 -3.68 -11.37 -1.38
CA GLY A 39 -2.33 -11.88 -1.66
C GLY A 39 -1.40 -10.86 -2.32
N THR A 40 -1.90 -9.68 -2.68
CA THR A 40 -1.05 -8.59 -3.19
C THR A 40 -0.17 -8.06 -2.06
N LYS A 41 1.14 -8.00 -2.29
CA LYS A 41 2.10 -7.47 -1.33
C LYS A 41 1.98 -5.95 -1.25
N TRP A 42 1.92 -5.42 -0.03
CA TRP A 42 1.95 -4.00 0.26
C TRP A 42 2.84 -3.74 1.48
N SER A 43 3.38 -2.53 1.57
CA SER A 43 4.30 -2.13 2.64
C SER A 43 3.88 -0.80 3.24
N VAL A 44 4.15 -0.66 4.53
CA VAL A 44 4.00 0.59 5.29
C VAL A 44 5.33 0.88 5.96
N ILE A 45 5.79 2.12 5.86
CA ILE A 45 6.83 2.67 6.72
C ILE A 45 6.14 3.43 7.83
N PHE A 46 6.35 3.02 9.07
CA PHE A 46 5.80 3.67 10.26
C PHE A 46 6.92 4.02 11.22
N ASN A 47 7.04 5.31 11.57
CA ASN A 47 8.14 5.83 12.38
C ASN A 47 9.54 5.39 11.86
N GLY A 48 9.73 5.43 10.54
CA GLY A 48 10.96 5.00 9.88
C GLY A 48 11.17 3.48 9.78
N LYS A 49 10.29 2.66 10.34
CA LYS A 49 10.36 1.20 10.25
C LYS A 49 9.43 0.68 9.14
N GLU A 50 9.99 -0.01 8.17
CA GLU A 50 9.20 -0.70 7.14
C GLU A 50 8.69 -2.06 7.64
N GLN A 51 7.43 -2.35 7.34
CA GLN A 51 6.87 -3.69 7.37
C GLN A 51 6.03 -3.94 6.12
N ASN A 52 5.93 -5.21 5.73
CA ASN A 52 5.15 -5.63 4.58
C ASN A 52 4.28 -6.84 4.92
N SER A 53 3.22 -7.02 4.13
CA SER A 53 2.29 -8.14 4.26
C SER A 53 1.61 -8.42 2.92
N THR A 54 1.09 -9.63 2.78
CA THR A 54 0.15 -10.04 1.71
C THR A 54 -1.27 -10.24 2.25
N SER A 55 -1.45 -10.09 3.57
CA SER A 55 -2.74 -10.08 4.27
C SER A 55 -3.33 -8.67 4.27
N SER A 56 -4.57 -8.52 4.74
CA SER A 56 -5.24 -7.22 4.78
C SER A 56 -4.75 -6.28 5.89
N VAL A 57 -3.79 -6.71 6.72
CA VAL A 57 -3.31 -5.97 7.89
C VAL A 57 -1.79 -6.00 8.03
N ILE A 58 -1.24 -4.90 8.57
CA ILE A 58 0.14 -4.75 9.06
C ILE A 58 0.09 -4.15 10.46
N LEU A 59 0.85 -4.73 11.41
CA LEU A 59 0.80 -4.38 12.83
C LEU A 59 2.14 -3.83 13.33
N PHE A 60 2.11 -2.62 13.89
CA PHE A 60 3.23 -2.02 14.61
C PHE A 60 2.93 -1.92 16.11
N ALA A 61 3.98 -1.95 16.92
CA ALA A 61 3.91 -1.60 18.34
C ALA A 61 4.50 -0.20 18.55
N ALA A 62 3.77 0.67 19.25
CA ALA A 62 4.17 2.06 19.46
C ALA A 62 3.81 2.51 20.88
N THR A 63 4.62 3.38 21.49
CA THR A 63 4.25 4.06 22.72
C THR A 63 3.29 5.22 22.46
N ASN A 64 2.84 5.90 23.51
CA ASN A 64 2.16 7.19 23.34
C ASN A 64 3.05 8.17 22.55
N GLY A 65 2.49 8.81 21.54
CA GLY A 65 3.22 9.69 20.64
C GLY A 65 2.47 9.95 19.34
N THR A 66 2.99 10.87 18.55
CA THR A 66 2.52 11.11 17.18
C THR A 66 3.58 10.62 16.22
N TYR A 67 3.20 9.74 15.30
CA TYR A 67 4.10 9.07 14.38
C TYR A 67 3.71 9.34 12.94
N SER A 68 4.70 9.56 12.08
CA SER A 68 4.49 9.61 10.63
C SER A 68 4.40 8.20 10.06
N TYR A 69 3.64 8.08 8.97
CA TYR A 69 3.61 6.88 8.16
C TYR A 69 3.63 7.22 6.67
N SER A 70 4.13 6.28 5.86
CA SER A 70 4.02 6.28 4.41
C SER A 70 3.69 4.88 3.88
N ILE A 71 2.88 4.85 2.83
CA ILE A 71 2.46 3.65 2.11
C ILE A 71 3.34 3.56 0.87
N LEU A 72 4.03 2.43 0.68
CA LEU A 72 4.82 2.23 -0.53
C LEU A 72 3.92 1.94 -1.73
N SER A 73 4.35 2.39 -2.90
CA SER A 73 3.63 2.18 -4.16
C SER A 73 3.42 0.69 -4.41
N VAL A 74 2.19 0.31 -4.75
CA VAL A 74 1.82 -1.04 -5.17
C VAL A 74 1.52 -1.02 -6.66
N ASN A 75 2.15 -1.92 -7.42
CA ASN A 75 1.98 -1.94 -8.88
C ASN A 75 0.52 -2.13 -9.27
N GLY A 76 0.01 -1.28 -10.17
CA GLY A 76 -1.38 -1.32 -10.60
C GLY A 76 -2.39 -0.71 -9.62
N TYR A 77 -1.94 -0.07 -8.53
CA TYR A 77 -2.81 0.63 -7.59
C TYR A 77 -2.31 2.04 -7.29
N THR A 78 -3.22 2.88 -6.81
CA THR A 78 -2.98 4.22 -6.29
C THR A 78 -3.66 4.38 -4.92
N VAL A 79 -3.10 5.25 -4.10
CA VAL A 79 -3.65 5.64 -2.78
C VAL A 79 -3.78 7.16 -2.78
N SER A 80 -4.93 7.69 -2.37
CA SER A 80 -5.18 9.13 -2.35
C SER A 80 -4.28 9.87 -1.37
N THR A 81 -4.03 9.27 -0.20
CA THR A 81 -3.17 9.81 0.87
C THR A 81 -2.10 8.78 1.25
N PRO A 82 -1.01 8.67 0.46
CA PRO A 82 0.04 7.70 0.72
C PRO A 82 0.90 8.06 1.95
N THR A 83 0.75 9.25 2.52
CA THR A 83 1.47 9.67 3.73
C THR A 83 0.51 10.30 4.73
N GLY A 84 0.88 10.26 6.01
CA GLY A 84 0.10 10.90 7.06
C GLY A 84 0.75 10.78 8.43
N THR A 85 0.02 11.18 9.46
CA THR A 85 0.41 11.02 10.86
C THR A 85 -0.69 10.34 11.64
N THR A 86 -0.32 9.61 12.68
CA THR A 86 -1.26 8.98 13.60
C THR A 86 -0.82 9.19 15.04
N LYS A 87 -1.80 9.49 15.91
CA LYS A 87 -1.57 9.76 17.33
C LYS A 87 -1.96 8.53 18.14
N VAL A 88 -1.00 7.97 18.85
CA VAL A 88 -1.19 6.92 19.84
C VAL A 88 -1.33 7.58 21.21
N ASN A 89 -2.48 7.40 21.85
CA ASN A 89 -2.75 8.00 23.15
C ASN A 89 -3.54 7.05 24.05
N GLY A 90 -2.83 6.18 24.77
CA GLY A 90 -3.43 5.31 25.77
C GLY A 90 -4.23 4.15 25.21
N SER A 91 -4.24 3.94 23.88
CA SER A 91 -5.10 2.96 23.21
C SER A 91 -4.54 2.50 21.87
N ASN A 92 -5.00 1.33 21.42
CA ASN A 92 -4.70 0.81 20.09
C ASN A 92 -5.33 1.68 19.01
N VAL A 93 -4.65 1.82 17.88
CA VAL A 93 -5.08 2.69 16.78
C VAL A 93 -5.24 1.89 15.50
N VAL A 94 -6.26 2.21 14.70
CA VAL A 94 -6.48 1.62 13.37
C VAL A 94 -6.41 2.71 12.32
N VAL A 95 -5.61 2.50 11.28
CA VAL A 95 -5.46 3.37 10.12
C VAL A 95 -5.88 2.59 8.87
N THR A 96 -6.96 3.04 8.23
CA THR A 96 -7.50 2.40 7.01
C THR A 96 -6.89 3.05 5.76
N ILE A 97 -6.39 2.23 4.85
CA ILE A 97 -5.74 2.65 3.61
C ILE A 97 -6.58 2.20 2.41
N PRO A 98 -7.32 3.11 1.76
CA PRO A 98 -8.10 2.79 0.57
C PRO A 98 -7.21 2.80 -0.68
N PHE A 99 -6.96 1.61 -1.23
CA PHE A 99 -6.34 1.46 -2.55
C PHE A 99 -7.40 1.65 -3.65
N SER A 100 -6.96 2.14 -4.80
CA SER A 100 -7.75 2.23 -6.02
C SER A 100 -6.97 1.54 -7.13
N ALA A 101 -7.57 0.55 -7.78
CA ALA A 101 -6.95 -0.10 -8.92
C ALA A 101 -6.79 0.93 -10.05
N ASN A 102 -5.59 0.99 -10.63
CA ASN A 102 -5.32 1.85 -11.77
C ASN A 102 -6.12 1.29 -12.95
N LYS A 103 -6.89 2.16 -13.61
CA LYS A 103 -7.57 1.76 -14.84
C LYS A 103 -6.50 1.39 -15.85
N ILE A 104 -6.58 0.17 -16.39
CA ILE A 104 -5.83 -0.17 -17.60
C ILE A 104 -6.33 0.81 -18.65
N SER A 105 -5.45 1.66 -19.18
CA SER A 105 -5.74 2.38 -20.42
C SER A 105 -5.90 1.32 -21.50
N GLN A 106 -7.14 0.91 -21.76
CA GLN A 106 -7.43 0.04 -22.89
C GLN A 106 -7.11 0.83 -24.15
N ASN A 107 -5.91 0.60 -24.70
CA ASN A 107 -5.55 1.03 -26.06
C ASN A 107 -6.25 0.11 -27.07
N ASN A 108 -7.56 -0.06 -26.96
CA ASN A 108 -8.36 -0.75 -27.96
C ASN A 108 -8.67 0.26 -29.06
N PRO A 109 -8.25 0.01 -30.31
CA PRO A 109 -8.61 0.90 -31.40
C PRO A 109 -10.13 1.04 -31.44
N SER A 110 -10.60 2.28 -31.49
CA SER A 110 -12.03 2.57 -31.49
C SER A 110 -12.70 1.93 -32.70
N TYR A 111 -14.02 1.70 -32.66
CA TYR A 111 -14.73 1.13 -33.80
C TYR A 111 -14.52 1.94 -35.10
N LEU A 112 -14.35 3.26 -34.99
CA LEU A 112 -14.01 4.14 -36.10
C LEU A 112 -12.60 3.87 -36.65
N GLU A 113 -11.62 3.58 -35.80
CA GLU A 113 -10.28 3.18 -36.25
C GLU A 113 -10.31 1.84 -36.99
N TYR A 114 -11.10 0.86 -36.53
CA TYR A 114 -11.33 -0.38 -37.26
C TYR A 114 -11.96 -0.14 -38.64
N VAL A 115 -12.99 0.70 -38.72
CA VAL A 115 -13.65 1.05 -39.99
C VAL A 115 -12.68 1.78 -40.93
N ILE A 116 -11.84 2.67 -40.41
CA ILE A 116 -10.79 3.36 -41.18
C ILE A 116 -9.78 2.34 -41.72
N ILE A 117 -9.27 1.42 -40.89
CA ILE A 117 -8.32 0.39 -41.33
C ILE A 117 -8.92 -0.49 -42.43
N VAL A 118 -10.16 -0.97 -42.26
CA VAL A 118 -10.84 -1.82 -43.24
C VAL A 118 -11.13 -1.07 -44.55
N SER A 119 -11.55 0.19 -44.48
CA SER A 119 -11.81 1.01 -45.67
C SER A 119 -10.54 1.32 -46.47
N ILE A 120 -9.40 1.61 -45.81
CA ILE A 120 -8.10 1.79 -46.48
C ILE A 120 -7.70 0.51 -47.22
N ILE A 121 -7.84 -0.65 -46.57
CA ILE A 121 -7.54 -1.94 -47.19
C ILE A 121 -8.45 -2.20 -48.39
N ALA A 122 -9.76 -1.95 -48.26
CA ALA A 122 -10.72 -2.14 -49.35
C ALA A 122 -10.43 -1.23 -50.56
N ILE A 123 -10.12 0.05 -50.32
CA ILE A 123 -9.77 1.01 -51.38
C ILE A 123 -8.48 0.60 -52.08
N SER A 124 -7.44 0.22 -51.33
CA SER A 124 -6.17 -0.23 -51.91
C SER A 124 -6.35 -1.49 -52.78
N ALA A 125 -7.12 -2.48 -52.31
CA ALA A 125 -7.44 -3.68 -53.07
C ALA A 125 -8.21 -3.34 -54.37
N PHE A 126 -9.19 -2.43 -54.28
CA PHE A 126 -9.95 -1.98 -55.44
C PHE A 126 -9.06 -1.31 -56.49
N VAL A 127 -8.16 -0.40 -56.06
CA VAL A 127 -7.20 0.27 -56.95
C VAL A 127 -6.27 -0.75 -57.62
N ILE A 128 -5.76 -1.73 -56.88
CA ILE A 128 -4.89 -2.79 -57.42
C ILE A 128 -5.64 -3.61 -58.49
N ILE A 129 -6.87 -4.03 -58.21
CA ILE A 129 -7.72 -4.78 -59.15
C ILE A 129 -7.97 -3.95 -60.41
N MET A 130 -8.31 -2.67 -60.25
CA MET A 130 -8.57 -1.76 -61.37
C MET A 130 -7.33 -1.58 -62.27
N VAL A 131 -6.14 -1.42 -61.68
CA VAL A 131 -4.88 -1.30 -62.43
C VAL A 131 -4.56 -2.60 -63.17
N ASN A 132 -4.76 -3.75 -62.54
CA ASN A 132 -4.55 -5.05 -63.17
C ASN A 132 -5.53 -5.30 -64.34
N TYR A 133 -6.77 -4.84 -64.22
CA TYR A 133 -7.75 -4.93 -65.31
C TYR A 133 -7.37 -4.04 -66.50
N ARG A 134 -6.85 -2.84 -66.23
CA ARG A 134 -6.39 -1.91 -67.29
C ARG A 134 -5.12 -2.38 -68.02
N ARG A 135 -4.24 -3.15 -67.35
CA ARG A 135 -3.01 -3.69 -67.95
C ARG A 135 -3.23 -4.94 -68.83
N ARG A 136 -4.39 -5.60 -68.73
CA ARG A 136 -4.74 -6.82 -69.47
C ARG A 136 -5.56 -6.57 -70.74
N ARG A 137 -5.95 -5.32 -71.00
CA ARG A 137 -6.49 -4.86 -72.28
C ARG A 137 -5.37 -4.26 -73.11
#